data_AF-A0A8S3IPS5-F1
#
_entry.id   AF-A0A8S3IPS5-F1
#
_cell.length_a   1.000
_cell.length_b   1.000
_cell.length_c   1.000
_cell.angle_alpha   90.00
_cell.angle_beta   90.00
_cell.angle_gamma   90.00
#
_symmetry.space_group_name_H-M   'P 1'
#
loop_
_entity.id
_entity.type
_entity.pdbx_description
1 polymer ?
#
loop_
_entity_poly.entity_id
_entity_poly.type
_entity_poly.pdbx_seq_one_letter_code
_entity_poly.pdbx_strand_id
1 'polypeptide(L)'
;QQDILPSSFGQLQIIIELALQVFYTVTNDLVELKDMSTMCIKDFLRNNARKQTNDDGSNNDYRLLYQKEFFMQVLNSVYTRSMSIPQFLDTHTADEEKTDNSSHIATVNNSNGRDLPLSAKFLLIAIYLATQNPIKYDRMLYDKQSQGKKSRRGKIMHKRTQLESSKLEYLPLSSNKPIALNRLFAIHSSLIGDTVPLTTQIYTQLALLTAMRLIELVG
;
A
#
# COMPACT_ATOMS: atom_id res chain seq x y z
N GLN A 1 38.74 11.56 22.18
CA GLN A 1 38.17 10.21 22.05
C GLN A 1 37.82 9.74 23.45
N GLN A 2 36.57 9.94 23.85
CA GLN A 2 36.03 9.39 25.10
C GLN A 2 34.92 8.45 24.68
N ASP A 3 35.14 7.17 24.96
CA ASP A 3 34.15 6.12 24.80
C ASP A 3 32.97 6.42 25.72
N ILE A 4 31.84 6.81 25.11
CA ILE A 4 30.55 6.84 25.78
C ILE A 4 30.12 5.36 25.92
N LEU A 5 30.72 4.68 26.90
CA LEU A 5 30.24 3.38 27.38
C LEU A 5 28.80 3.59 27.87
N PRO A 6 27.84 2.76 27.42
CA PRO A 6 26.43 3.01 27.68
C PRO A 6 26.13 2.82 29.16
N SER A 7 25.66 3.89 29.79
CA SER A 7 25.01 3.85 31.09
C SER A 7 23.89 2.81 31.06
N SER A 8 24.13 1.70 31.78
CA SER A 8 23.30 0.51 32.03
C SER A 8 23.22 -0.53 30.90
N PHE A 9 24.07 -1.56 31.01
CA PHE A 9 23.92 -2.88 30.36
C PHE A 9 22.47 -3.41 30.39
N GLY A 10 21.72 -3.11 31.46
CA GLY A 10 20.31 -3.46 31.58
C GLY A 10 19.40 -2.83 30.51
N GLN A 11 19.65 -1.59 30.06
CA GLN A 11 18.88 -0.97 28.98
C GLN A 11 19.11 -1.68 27.64
N LEU A 12 20.35 -2.09 27.36
CA LEU A 12 20.66 -2.87 26.15
C LEU A 12 19.96 -4.22 26.17
N GLN A 13 19.93 -4.90 27.32
CA GLN A 13 19.23 -6.18 27.47
C GLN A 13 17.72 -6.04 27.21
N ILE A 14 17.08 -5.03 27.79
CA ILE A 14 15.64 -4.77 27.60
C ILE A 14 15.32 -4.50 26.12
N ILE A 15 16.22 -3.82 25.41
CA ILE A 15 16.02 -3.48 23.99
C ILE A 15 16.21 -4.67 23.08
N ILE A 16 17.20 -5.51 23.37
CA ILE A 16 17.40 -6.74 22.63
C ILE A 16 16.18 -7.65 22.83
N GLU A 17 15.66 -7.75 24.06
CA GLU A 17 14.44 -8.50 24.35
C GLU A 17 13.23 -7.93 23.60
N LEU A 18 13.05 -6.60 23.59
CA LEU A 18 11.99 -5.95 22.82
C LEU A 18 12.13 -6.16 21.31
N ALA A 19 13.35 -6.07 20.78
CA ALA A 19 13.65 -6.26 19.37
C ALA A 19 13.36 -7.70 18.96
N LEU A 20 13.74 -8.68 19.78
CA LEU A 20 13.42 -10.07 19.57
C LEU A 20 11.91 -10.31 19.64
N GLN A 21 11.20 -9.72 20.61
CA GLN A 21 9.74 -9.86 20.72
C GLN A 21 9.01 -9.35 19.46
N VAL A 22 9.49 -8.29 18.82
CA VAL A 22 8.89 -7.74 17.61
C VAL A 22 9.35 -8.52 16.37
N PHE A 23 10.66 -8.64 16.13
CA PHE A 23 11.19 -9.16 14.88
C PHE A 23 11.12 -10.69 14.77
N TYR A 24 11.26 -11.44 15.86
CA TYR A 24 11.21 -12.91 15.83
C TYR A 24 9.83 -13.43 15.43
N THR A 25 8.76 -12.63 15.58
CA THR A 25 7.43 -13.01 15.10
C THR A 25 7.32 -13.00 13.57
N VAL A 26 8.22 -12.32 12.87
CA VAL A 26 8.15 -12.10 11.42
C VAL A 26 9.32 -12.75 10.67
N THR A 27 10.52 -12.74 11.25
CA THR A 27 11.75 -13.24 10.60
C THR A 27 12.55 -14.16 11.52
N ASN A 28 12.96 -15.31 10.98
CA ASN A 28 13.91 -16.22 11.62
C ASN A 28 15.33 -16.12 11.03
N ASP A 29 15.59 -15.17 10.12
CA ASP A 29 16.91 -14.96 9.55
C ASP A 29 17.79 -14.13 10.50
N LEU A 30 18.93 -14.71 10.89
CA LEU A 30 19.88 -14.09 11.81
C LEU A 30 20.56 -12.85 11.20
N VAL A 31 20.77 -12.83 9.88
CA VAL A 31 21.45 -11.70 9.21
C VAL A 31 20.54 -10.48 9.21
N GLU A 32 19.29 -10.65 8.80
CA GLU A 32 18.29 -9.57 8.78
C GLU A 32 18.00 -9.07 10.18
N LEU A 33 17.85 -9.98 11.15
CA LEU A 33 17.66 -9.63 12.55
C LEU A 33 18.83 -8.82 13.10
N LYS A 34 20.06 -9.25 12.83
CA LYS A 34 21.27 -8.51 13.25
C LYS A 34 21.28 -7.11 12.66
N ASP A 35 20.99 -6.96 11.38
CA ASP A 35 21.03 -5.67 10.70
C ASP A 35 19.95 -4.71 11.23
N MET A 36 18.72 -5.20 11.43
CA MET A 36 17.63 -4.40 12.01
C MET A 36 17.88 -4.06 13.47
N SER A 37 18.28 -5.03 14.29
CA SER A 37 18.62 -4.78 15.70
C SER A 37 19.78 -3.79 15.83
N THR A 38 20.80 -3.88 14.97
CA THR A 38 21.93 -2.93 14.97
C THR A 38 21.45 -1.51 14.65
N MET A 39 20.53 -1.35 13.70
CA MET A 39 19.94 -0.05 13.38
C MET A 39 19.13 0.53 14.55
N CYS A 40 18.27 -0.29 15.15
CA CYS A 40 17.46 0.07 16.32
C CYS A 40 18.30 0.46 17.53
N ILE A 41 19.38 -0.27 17.79
CA ILE A 41 20.30 0.01 18.90
C ILE A 41 21.08 1.31 18.64
N LYS A 42 21.53 1.56 17.40
CA LYS A 42 22.22 2.81 17.05
C LYS A 42 21.33 4.04 17.25
N ASP A 43 20.07 3.96 16.84
CA ASP A 43 19.10 5.04 17.05
C ASP A 43 18.80 5.24 18.55
N PHE A 44 18.61 4.17 19.31
CA PHE A 44 18.41 4.26 20.76
C PHE A 44 19.59 4.93 21.47
N LEU A 45 20.82 4.52 21.17
CA LEU A 45 22.03 5.11 21.74
C LEU A 45 22.14 6.59 21.40
N ARG A 46 21.80 6.97 20.17
CA ARG A 46 21.74 8.37 19.73
C ARG A 46 20.69 9.18 20.50
N ASN A 47 19.48 8.65 20.64
CA ASN A 47 18.39 9.32 21.36
C ASN A 47 18.69 9.48 22.85
N ASN A 48 19.37 8.51 23.45
CA ASN A 48 19.86 8.63 24.82
C ASN A 48 20.99 9.65 24.96
N ALA A 49 21.93 9.70 24.02
CA ALA A 49 23.00 10.69 24.01
C ALA A 49 22.47 12.12 23.85
N ARG A 50 21.44 12.32 23.01
CA ARG A 50 20.77 13.62 22.82
C ARG A 50 19.97 14.09 24.03
N LYS A 51 19.35 13.18 24.78
CA LYS A 51 18.47 13.53 25.91
C LYS A 51 19.16 13.59 27.27
N GLN A 52 20.41 13.15 27.40
CA GLN A 52 21.24 13.43 28.58
C GLN A 52 21.48 14.93 28.83
N THR A 53 21.21 15.79 27.84
CA THR A 53 21.26 17.25 28.03
C THR A 53 19.98 17.86 28.62
N ASN A 54 18.87 17.12 28.61
CA ASN A 54 17.54 17.58 29.01
C ASN A 54 16.94 16.61 30.03
N ASP A 55 17.58 16.47 31.19
CA ASP A 55 17.11 15.55 32.23
C ASP A 55 16.03 16.23 33.09
N ASP A 56 14.81 15.70 32.99
CA ASP A 56 13.87 15.67 34.11
C ASP A 56 13.17 14.29 34.04
N GLY A 57 13.67 13.39 34.88
CA GLY A 57 13.23 12.01 34.97
C GLY A 57 11.83 11.90 35.53
N SER A 58 10.92 11.25 34.81
CA SER A 58 9.83 10.44 35.38
C SER A 58 9.05 9.71 34.30
N ASN A 59 9.77 9.27 33.29
CA ASN A 59 9.10 8.82 32.10
C ASN A 59 10.13 7.82 31.56
N ASN A 60 9.85 6.52 31.69
CA ASN A 60 10.56 5.42 31.01
C ASN A 60 9.59 4.66 30.09
N ASP A 61 8.28 4.68 30.38
CA ASP A 61 7.26 3.93 29.64
C ASP A 61 7.02 4.48 28.22
N TYR A 62 6.80 5.79 28.08
CA TYR A 62 6.79 6.52 26.79
C TYR A 62 8.09 6.33 25.97
N ARG A 63 9.27 6.07 26.57
CA ARG A 63 10.50 5.72 25.81
C ARG A 63 10.38 4.35 25.19
N LEU A 64 9.89 3.38 25.96
CA LEU A 64 9.68 2.01 25.49
C LEU A 64 8.57 1.94 24.43
N LEU A 65 7.49 2.72 24.59
CA LEU A 65 6.41 2.82 23.62
C LEU A 65 6.88 3.47 22.31
N TYR A 66 7.66 4.57 22.38
CA TYR A 66 8.26 5.18 21.21
C TYR A 66 9.19 4.21 20.47
N GLN A 67 9.97 3.44 21.21
CA GLN A 67 10.88 2.46 20.64
C GLN A 67 10.15 1.27 19.99
N LYS A 68 9.02 0.83 20.56
CA LYS A 68 8.18 -0.20 19.95
C LYS A 68 7.54 0.28 18.65
N GLU A 69 7.04 1.52 18.62
CA GLU A 69 6.49 2.12 17.40
C GLU A 69 7.57 2.25 16.31
N PHE A 70 8.77 2.69 16.70
CA PHE A 70 9.93 2.72 15.81
C PHE A 70 10.24 1.32 15.25
N PHE A 71 10.23 0.26 16.05
CA PHE A 71 10.49 -1.09 15.56
C PHE A 71 9.44 -1.56 14.55
N MET A 72 8.18 -1.17 14.74
CA MET A 72 7.12 -1.44 13.78
C MET A 72 7.32 -0.65 12.47
N GLN A 73 7.81 0.57 12.53
CA GLN A 73 8.17 1.36 11.33
C GLN A 73 9.36 0.75 10.59
N VAL A 74 10.38 0.29 11.31
CA VAL A 74 11.52 -0.44 10.75
C VAL A 74 11.05 -1.72 10.06
N LEU A 75 10.17 -2.49 10.70
CA LEU A 75 9.58 -3.67 10.10
C LEU A 75 8.79 -3.31 8.82
N ASN A 76 7.95 -2.30 8.85
CA ASN A 76 7.11 -1.96 7.70
C ASN A 76 7.89 -1.36 6.53
N SER A 77 9.05 -0.75 6.77
CA SER A 77 9.83 -0.05 5.74
C SER A 77 11.12 -0.78 5.31
N VAL A 78 11.91 -1.24 6.27
CA VAL A 78 13.23 -1.84 6.03
C VAL A 78 13.10 -3.34 5.76
N TYR A 79 12.26 -4.07 6.50
CA TYR A 79 12.04 -5.50 6.22
C TYR A 79 11.32 -5.71 4.88
N THR A 80 10.31 -4.88 4.57
CA THR A 80 9.66 -4.91 3.25
C THR A 80 10.57 -4.39 2.12
N ARG A 81 11.79 -3.91 2.46
CA ARG A 81 12.76 -3.30 1.55
C ARG A 81 12.19 -2.12 0.77
N SER A 82 11.16 -1.46 1.31
CA SER A 82 10.55 -0.26 0.74
C SER A 82 11.49 0.94 0.84
N MET A 83 12.38 0.95 1.85
CA MET A 83 13.42 1.96 2.05
C MET A 83 14.76 1.30 2.36
N SER A 84 15.85 1.94 1.93
CA SER A 84 17.20 1.53 2.32
C SER A 84 17.54 2.02 3.73
N ILE A 85 18.37 1.25 4.46
CA ILE A 85 18.84 1.57 5.82
C ILE A 85 19.37 3.02 5.96
N PRO A 86 20.23 3.55 5.07
CA PRO A 86 20.71 4.94 5.21
C PRO A 86 19.60 5.98 4.98
N GLN A 87 18.70 5.76 4.02
CA GLN A 87 17.58 6.68 3.77
C GLN A 87 16.61 6.74 4.95
N PHE A 88 16.34 5.59 5.58
CA PHE A 88 15.49 5.50 6.77
C PHE A 88 16.11 6.22 7.98
N LEU A 89 17.42 6.09 8.15
CA LEU A 89 18.13 6.84 9.19
C LEU A 89 18.05 8.34 8.92
N ASP A 90 18.33 8.79 7.69
CA ASP A 90 18.32 10.21 7.32
C ASP A 90 16.96 10.88 7.59
N THR A 91 15.84 10.21 7.30
CA THR A 91 14.50 10.72 7.62
C THR A 91 14.30 10.93 9.12
N HIS A 92 14.77 10.01 9.96
CA HIS A 92 14.68 10.15 11.42
C HIS A 92 15.75 11.08 12.01
N THR A 93 16.81 11.41 11.26
CA THR A 93 17.81 12.41 11.69
C THR A 93 17.41 13.85 11.40
N ALA A 94 16.58 14.08 10.38
CA ALA A 94 16.27 15.40 9.83
C ALA A 94 15.21 16.18 10.64
N ASP A 95 14.57 15.55 11.63
CA ASP A 95 13.42 16.10 12.34
C ASP A 95 13.75 17.13 13.44
N GLU A 96 14.97 17.66 13.54
CA GLU A 96 15.29 18.68 14.58
C GLU A 96 15.81 20.04 14.08
N GLU A 97 15.95 20.31 12.77
CA GLU A 97 16.36 21.67 12.33
C GLU A 97 15.49 22.37 11.28
N LYS A 98 14.44 21.74 10.71
CA LYS A 98 13.51 22.45 9.80
C LYS A 98 12.07 21.99 9.95
N THR A 99 11.39 22.53 10.95
CA THR A 99 9.97 22.86 10.80
C THR A 99 9.82 23.81 9.60
N ASP A 100 8.78 23.58 8.79
CA ASP A 100 8.43 24.29 7.56
C ASP A 100 9.17 23.77 6.32
N ASN A 101 8.65 22.63 5.81
CA ASN A 101 8.69 22.10 4.44
C ASN A 101 8.72 20.55 4.39
N SER A 102 8.39 19.86 5.49
CA SER A 102 8.20 18.40 5.50
C SER A 102 6.82 18.00 4.97
N SER A 103 6.58 18.26 3.70
CA SER A 103 5.49 17.63 2.91
C SER A 103 6.03 16.78 1.76
N HIS A 104 7.35 16.57 1.69
CA HIS A 104 8.00 15.96 0.53
C HIS A 104 8.67 14.59 0.74
N ILE A 105 8.67 14.03 1.95
CA ILE A 105 9.17 12.66 2.21
C ILE A 105 8.09 11.76 2.84
N ALA A 106 6.82 12.03 2.52
CA ALA A 106 5.76 11.01 2.61
C ALA A 106 5.68 10.16 1.32
N THR A 107 6.70 10.24 0.45
CA THR A 107 6.59 9.93 -0.98
C THR A 107 7.54 8.84 -1.46
N VAL A 108 7.85 7.86 -0.62
CA VAL A 108 8.35 6.55 -1.12
C VAL A 108 7.23 5.51 -1.11
N ASN A 109 6.27 5.63 -0.19
CA ASN A 109 5.10 4.75 -0.16
C ASN A 109 3.90 5.32 -0.97
N ASN A 110 3.83 6.65 -1.16
CA ASN A 110 2.83 7.30 -2.03
C ASN A 110 3.28 7.51 -3.49
N SER A 111 4.52 7.18 -3.85
CA SER A 111 4.96 7.14 -5.26
C SER A 111 4.41 5.93 -6.03
N ASN A 112 3.46 5.20 -5.47
CA ASN A 112 2.61 4.27 -6.21
C ASN A 112 1.66 4.99 -7.18
N GLY A 113 1.56 6.32 -7.09
CA GLY A 113 0.96 7.16 -8.13
C GLY A 113 1.79 7.12 -9.40
N ARG A 114 1.73 6.03 -10.16
CA ARG A 114 2.26 6.00 -11.53
C ARG A 114 1.45 7.00 -12.33
N ASP A 115 2.11 8.02 -12.87
CA ASP A 115 1.48 8.99 -13.76
C ASP A 115 1.14 8.34 -15.09
N LEU A 116 -0.05 7.75 -15.17
CA LEU A 116 -0.58 7.17 -16.39
C LEU A 116 -1.35 8.23 -17.21
N PRO A 117 -1.29 8.15 -18.55
CA PRO A 117 -2.19 8.90 -19.42
C PRO A 117 -3.67 8.67 -19.04
N LEU A 118 -4.51 9.68 -19.24
CA LEU A 118 -5.92 9.63 -18.84
C LEU A 118 -6.67 8.42 -19.43
N SER A 119 -6.46 8.13 -20.71
CA SER A 119 -7.06 6.96 -21.39
C SER A 119 -6.57 5.64 -20.81
N ALA A 120 -5.29 5.55 -20.43
CA ALA A 120 -4.75 4.36 -19.76
C ALA A 120 -5.36 4.16 -18.36
N LYS A 121 -5.62 5.25 -17.61
CA LYS A 121 -6.32 5.20 -16.31
C LYS A 121 -7.75 4.66 -16.46
N PHE A 122 -8.51 5.17 -17.43
CA PHE A 122 -9.86 4.67 -17.70
C PHE A 122 -9.88 3.21 -18.15
N LEU A 123 -8.90 2.80 -18.96
CA LEU A 123 -8.77 1.42 -19.39
C LEU A 123 -8.47 0.49 -18.20
N LEU A 124 -7.57 0.89 -17.29
CA LEU A 124 -7.23 0.12 -16.10
C LEU A 124 -8.44 -0.04 -15.16
N ILE A 125 -9.22 1.03 -14.95
CA ILE A 125 -10.45 0.99 -14.16
C ILE A 125 -11.49 0.08 -14.83
N ALA A 126 -11.64 0.14 -16.16
CA ALA A 126 -12.55 -0.72 -16.90
C ALA A 126 -12.17 -2.20 -16.78
N ILE A 127 -10.87 -2.53 -16.82
CA ILE A 127 -10.36 -3.89 -16.60
C ILE A 127 -10.67 -4.35 -15.18
N TYR A 128 -10.37 -3.51 -14.18
CA TYR A 128 -10.67 -3.82 -12.78
C TYR A 128 -12.16 -4.13 -12.59
N LEU A 129 -13.03 -3.27 -13.08
CA LEU A 129 -14.48 -3.47 -13.03
C LEU A 129 -14.92 -4.75 -13.75
N ALA A 130 -14.33 -5.05 -14.90
CA ALA A 130 -14.63 -6.27 -15.65
C ALA A 130 -14.16 -7.54 -14.91
N THR A 131 -13.05 -7.50 -14.16
CA THR A 131 -12.55 -8.67 -13.40
C THR A 131 -13.42 -8.96 -12.18
N GLN A 132 -13.85 -7.91 -11.47
CA GLN A 132 -14.62 -8.03 -10.24
C GLN A 132 -16.09 -8.34 -10.50
N ASN A 133 -16.68 -7.70 -11.52
CA ASN A 133 -18.10 -7.86 -11.80
C ASN A 133 -18.34 -9.05 -12.73
N PRO A 134 -19.30 -9.95 -12.43
CA PRO A 134 -19.71 -10.98 -13.37
C PRO A 134 -20.50 -10.38 -14.54
N ILE A 135 -20.38 -11.00 -15.72
CA ILE A 135 -21.01 -10.59 -16.99
C ILE A 135 -22.52 -10.35 -16.85
N LYS A 136 -23.19 -11.10 -15.95
CA LYS A 136 -24.64 -11.00 -15.69
C LYS A 136 -25.08 -9.61 -15.26
N TYR A 137 -24.21 -8.83 -14.61
CA TYR A 137 -24.54 -7.50 -14.09
C TYR A 137 -24.15 -6.35 -15.01
N ASP A 138 -23.38 -6.60 -16.08
CA ASP A 138 -22.91 -5.54 -16.97
C ASP A 138 -24.04 -4.70 -17.54
N ARG A 139 -25.14 -5.35 -17.98
CA ARG A 139 -26.30 -4.63 -18.54
C ARG A 139 -27.00 -3.75 -17.50
N MET A 140 -27.00 -4.15 -16.24
CA MET A 140 -27.62 -3.34 -15.19
C MET A 140 -26.75 -2.14 -14.81
N LEU A 141 -25.42 -2.28 -14.91
CA LEU A 141 -24.45 -1.27 -14.48
C LEU A 141 -24.15 -0.27 -15.60
N TYR A 142 -23.95 -0.74 -16.82
CA TYR A 142 -23.37 0.03 -17.93
C TYR A 142 -24.38 0.39 -19.05
N ASP A 143 -25.58 -0.19 -19.04
CA ASP A 143 -26.60 0.20 -20.01
C ASP A 143 -27.23 1.53 -19.60
N LYS A 144 -26.85 2.62 -20.29
CA LYS A 144 -27.38 3.97 -20.06
C LYS A 144 -28.92 4.02 -20.09
N GLN A 145 -29.56 3.12 -20.87
CA GLN A 145 -31.02 3.06 -20.95
C GLN A 145 -31.67 2.48 -19.69
N SER A 146 -30.94 1.68 -18.91
CA SER A 146 -31.43 1.05 -17.68
C SER A 146 -31.41 1.98 -16.46
N GLN A 147 -30.53 2.98 -16.45
CA GLN A 147 -30.38 3.95 -15.35
C GLN A 147 -31.59 4.90 -15.24
N GLY A 148 -32.32 5.14 -16.33
CA GLY A 148 -33.48 6.04 -16.37
C GLY A 148 -34.85 5.34 -16.37
N LYS A 149 -34.94 4.08 -16.83
CA LYS A 149 -36.22 3.36 -16.95
C LYS A 149 -36.17 2.07 -16.15
N LYS A 150 -36.58 2.14 -14.88
CA LYS A 150 -36.82 0.97 -14.02
C LYS A 150 -38.00 0.15 -14.55
N SER A 151 -37.78 -0.62 -15.61
CA SER A 151 -38.71 -1.64 -16.09
C SER A 151 -39.08 -2.58 -14.94
N ARG A 152 -40.34 -3.03 -14.87
CA ARG A 152 -40.81 -3.94 -13.80
C ARG A 152 -39.91 -5.17 -13.64
N ARG A 153 -39.28 -5.64 -14.72
CA ARG A 153 -38.26 -6.73 -14.69
C ARG A 153 -36.96 -6.34 -13.98
N GLY A 154 -36.50 -5.10 -14.14
CA GLY A 154 -35.30 -4.57 -13.46
C GLY A 154 -35.49 -4.47 -11.95
N LYS A 155 -36.69 -4.14 -11.46
CA LYS A 155 -37.01 -4.12 -10.02
C LYS A 155 -36.95 -5.51 -9.37
N ILE A 156 -37.39 -6.54 -10.09
CA ILE A 156 -37.33 -7.94 -9.64
C ILE A 156 -35.89 -8.44 -9.60
N MET A 157 -35.09 -8.10 -10.62
CA MET A 157 -33.66 -8.40 -10.65
C MET A 157 -32.91 -7.66 -9.54
N HIS A 158 -33.17 -6.37 -9.30
CA HIS A 158 -32.57 -5.60 -8.20
C HIS A 158 -32.82 -6.24 -6.82
N LYS A 159 -34.05 -6.72 -6.58
CA LYS A 159 -34.40 -7.41 -5.34
C LYS A 159 -33.70 -8.77 -5.20
N ARG A 160 -33.50 -9.50 -6.31
CA ARG A 160 -32.72 -10.74 -6.33
C ARG A 160 -31.23 -10.49 -6.13
N THR A 161 -30.67 -9.43 -6.70
CA THR A 161 -29.28 -9.01 -6.46
C THR A 161 -29.03 -8.53 -5.05
N GLN A 162 -29.98 -7.87 -4.37
CA GLN A 162 -29.80 -7.51 -2.95
C GLN A 162 -29.75 -8.75 -2.05
N LEU A 163 -30.50 -9.80 -2.42
CA LEU A 163 -30.50 -11.09 -1.73
C LEU A 163 -29.31 -11.99 -2.11
N GLU A 164 -28.75 -11.85 -3.32
CA GLU A 164 -27.50 -12.50 -3.72
C GLU A 164 -26.27 -11.71 -3.24
N SER A 165 -26.35 -10.38 -3.11
CA SER A 165 -25.26 -9.53 -2.60
C SER A 165 -25.00 -9.75 -1.12
N SER A 166 -26.03 -10.05 -0.33
CA SER A 166 -25.86 -10.51 1.05
C SER A 166 -25.27 -11.93 1.15
N LYS A 167 -25.30 -12.72 0.06
CA LYS A 167 -24.53 -13.97 -0.08
C LYS A 167 -23.16 -13.78 -0.74
N LEU A 168 -22.89 -12.60 -1.30
CA LEU A 168 -21.59 -12.19 -1.86
C LEU A 168 -20.73 -11.46 -0.82
N GLU A 169 -20.98 -11.66 0.48
CA GLU A 169 -20.09 -11.15 1.53
C GLU A 169 -18.65 -11.68 1.41
N TYR A 170 -18.41 -12.70 0.58
CA TYR A 170 -17.07 -13.19 0.29
C TYR A 170 -16.96 -13.68 -1.15
N LEU A 171 -17.11 -12.81 -2.15
CA LEU A 171 -16.42 -13.10 -3.42
C LEU A 171 -14.93 -12.97 -3.11
N PRO A 172 -14.13 -14.05 -3.16
CA PRO A 172 -12.73 -13.97 -2.79
C PRO A 172 -12.08 -12.88 -3.61
N LEU A 173 -11.26 -12.05 -2.97
CA LEU A 173 -10.44 -10.98 -3.56
C LEU A 173 -9.45 -11.48 -4.65
N SER A 174 -9.63 -12.71 -5.15
CA SER A 174 -8.64 -13.50 -5.87
C SER A 174 -9.31 -14.51 -6.80
N SER A 175 -9.96 -14.03 -7.85
CA SER A 175 -10.08 -14.80 -9.08
C SER A 175 -10.02 -13.83 -10.24
N ASN A 176 -8.79 -13.59 -10.73
CA ASN A 176 -8.57 -12.86 -11.97
C ASN A 176 -9.19 -13.68 -13.10
N LYS A 177 -10.45 -13.43 -13.42
CA LYS A 177 -11.16 -14.11 -14.50
C LYS A 177 -10.69 -13.53 -15.82
N PRO A 178 -10.41 -14.38 -16.84
CA PRO A 178 -10.11 -13.87 -18.16
C PRO A 178 -11.32 -13.09 -18.69
N ILE A 179 -11.05 -11.93 -19.27
CA ILE A 179 -12.07 -11.03 -19.81
C ILE A 179 -11.98 -11.06 -21.34
N ALA A 180 -13.12 -11.22 -22.00
CA ALA A 180 -13.19 -11.03 -23.44
C ALA A 180 -12.95 -9.55 -23.80
N LEU A 181 -12.08 -9.30 -24.78
CA LEU A 181 -11.70 -7.96 -25.21
C LEU A 181 -12.90 -7.09 -25.63
N ASN A 182 -13.91 -7.69 -26.26
CA ASN A 182 -15.17 -7.01 -26.60
C ASN A 182 -15.92 -6.47 -25.36
N ARG A 183 -15.91 -7.23 -24.26
CA ARG A 183 -16.55 -6.83 -23.00
C ARG A 183 -15.81 -5.65 -22.37
N LEU A 184 -14.48 -5.67 -22.39
CA LEU A 184 -13.65 -4.56 -21.90
C LEU A 184 -13.99 -3.26 -22.62
N PHE A 185 -14.03 -3.27 -23.96
CA PHE A 185 -14.32 -2.07 -24.74
C PHE A 185 -15.74 -1.54 -24.54
N ALA A 186 -16.72 -2.43 -24.34
CA ALA A 186 -18.08 -2.01 -24.00
C ALA A 186 -18.13 -1.26 -22.65
N ILE A 187 -17.45 -1.78 -21.62
CA ILE A 187 -17.37 -1.15 -20.29
C ILE A 187 -16.61 0.18 -20.37
N HIS A 188 -15.47 0.20 -21.08
CA HIS A 188 -14.67 1.42 -21.28
C HIS A 188 -15.46 2.53 -21.99
N SER A 189 -16.19 2.19 -23.06
CA SER A 189 -17.03 3.15 -23.80
C SER A 189 -18.19 3.66 -22.95
N SER A 190 -18.78 2.79 -22.12
CA SER A 190 -19.81 3.21 -21.17
C SER A 190 -19.27 4.17 -20.11
N LEU A 191 -18.02 4.01 -19.68
CA LEU A 191 -17.39 4.82 -18.64
C LEU A 191 -17.02 6.22 -19.14
N ILE A 192 -16.48 6.31 -20.35
CA ILE A 192 -16.15 7.60 -21.00
C ILE A 192 -17.42 8.36 -21.38
N GLY A 193 -18.51 7.64 -21.65
CA GLY A 193 -19.77 8.25 -22.08
C GLY A 193 -19.83 8.56 -23.57
N ASP A 194 -18.71 8.45 -24.28
CA ASP A 194 -18.61 8.59 -25.73
C ASP A 194 -18.41 7.25 -26.43
N THR A 195 -18.93 7.15 -27.66
CA THR A 195 -18.60 6.03 -28.54
C THR A 195 -17.17 6.23 -29.04
N VAL A 196 -16.19 5.76 -28.27
CA VAL A 196 -14.80 5.84 -28.67
C VAL A 196 -14.59 4.89 -29.85
N PRO A 197 -14.19 5.38 -31.03
CA PRO A 197 -13.87 4.51 -32.15
C PRO A 197 -12.72 3.58 -31.76
N LEU A 198 -12.78 2.32 -32.20
CA LEU A 198 -11.73 1.33 -32.02
C LEU A 198 -10.50 1.74 -32.82
N THR A 199 -9.72 2.66 -32.26
CA THR A 199 -8.52 3.20 -32.89
C THR A 199 -7.32 2.33 -32.55
N THR A 200 -6.34 2.34 -33.44
CA THR A 200 -5.02 1.72 -33.20
C THR A 200 -4.41 2.22 -31.89
N GLN A 201 -4.69 3.46 -31.50
CA GLN A 201 -4.23 4.05 -30.25
C GLN A 201 -4.66 3.25 -29.00
N ILE A 202 -5.90 2.77 -28.92
CA ILE A 202 -6.36 1.99 -27.75
C ILE A 202 -5.63 0.66 -27.67
N TYR A 203 -5.40 -0.01 -28.81
CA TYR A 203 -4.63 -1.25 -28.85
C TYR A 203 -3.16 -1.03 -28.46
N THR A 204 -2.54 0.07 -28.91
CA THR A 204 -1.17 0.42 -28.49
C THR A 204 -1.09 0.69 -26.99
N GLN A 205 -2.13 1.28 -26.39
CA GLN A 205 -2.20 1.51 -24.95
C GLN A 205 -2.37 0.20 -24.17
N LEU A 206 -3.19 -0.73 -24.68
CA LEU A 206 -3.33 -2.05 -24.08
C LEU A 206 -1.99 -2.80 -24.10
N ALA A 207 -1.27 -2.78 -25.23
CA ALA A 207 0.06 -3.37 -25.35
C ALA A 207 1.07 -2.73 -24.38
N LEU A 208 1.03 -1.41 -24.23
CA LEU A 208 1.91 -0.69 -23.29
C LEU A 208 1.62 -1.05 -21.83
N LEU A 209 0.34 -1.20 -21.45
CA LEU A 209 -0.04 -1.66 -20.12
C LEU A 209 0.40 -3.11 -19.85
N THR A 210 0.36 -3.98 -20.86
CA THR A 210 0.92 -5.34 -20.77
C THR A 210 2.44 -5.30 -20.61
N ALA A 211 3.15 -4.46 -21.37
CA ALA A 211 4.59 -4.28 -21.25
C ALA A 211 5.01 -3.79 -19.85
N MET A 212 4.19 -2.95 -19.22
CA MET A 212 4.39 -2.47 -17.84
C MET A 212 4.01 -3.49 -16.75
N ARG A 213 3.59 -4.71 -17.13
CA ARG A 213 3.10 -5.77 -16.22
C ARG A 213 1.92 -5.31 -15.34
N LEU A 214 1.11 -4.37 -15.82
CA LEU A 214 -0.14 -3.96 -15.17
C LEU A 214 -1.30 -4.89 -15.53
N ILE A 215 -1.21 -5.54 -16.70
CA ILE A 215 -2.18 -6.50 -17.21
C ILE A 215 -1.39 -7.67 -17.80
N GLU A 216 -1.92 -8.88 -17.69
CA GLU A 216 -1.36 -10.07 -18.31
C GLU A 216 -2.35 -10.64 -19.33
N LEU A 217 -1.84 -11.03 -20.51
CA LEU A 217 -2.64 -11.70 -21.53
C LEU A 217 -2.62 -13.20 -21.24
N VAL A 218 -3.80 -13.75 -20.94
CA VAL A 218 -3.98 -15.20 -20.77
C VAL A 218 -4.42 -15.77 -22.12
N GLY A 219 -3.60 -16.68 -22.66
CA GLY A 219 -3.86 -17.41 -23.91
C GLY A 219 -4.55 -18.74 -23.69
#